data_AF-A0A4R9INL5-F1
#
_entry.id   AF-A0A4R9INL5-F1
#
_cell.length_a   1.000
_cell.length_b   1.000
_cell.length_c   1.000
_cell.angle_alpha   90.00
_cell.angle_beta   90.00
_cell.angle_gamma   90.00
#
_symmetry.space_group_name_H-M   'P 1'
#
loop_
_entity.id
_entity.type
_entity.pdbx_description
1 polymer ?
#
loop_
_entity_poly.entity_id
_entity_poly.type
_entity_poly.pdbx_seq_one_letter_code
_entity_poly.pdbx_strand_id
1 'polypeptide(L)'
;MKVSNRICLFQKFVILLFSLFLLNGTDLSRKKEPSDCPKNFTCLTTFISPSAIIPGLDLDLSFIKVNPPVPLDKVVLPTDKYGKFIEVKIDKNVYHYKAFWKGKEILVSRFDLDISKSLRTLGNNSVPLYTDFTPNASIITTIPKNIVFDVMENTNPLTENVGYVKVKYNDQVGWVNRNSLSDDEYDIRYYKKSLQELVSPYVFYVKDNDLKAEFKIFGKGFLVTECKVGDVDCTATYQMGESSFGMPQEAVYFNLRTSDDKKYVCEMRRVDFVGELQRVIDEIIIEDELDPFINCNLKEEAEEQVESEESIDSE
;
A
#
# COMPACT_ATOMS: atom_id res chain seq x y z
N MET A 1 78.49 -24.63 -15.86
CA MET A 1 77.08 -25.10 -15.76
C MET A 1 76.44 -24.60 -14.46
N LYS A 2 75.84 -23.40 -14.43
CA LYS A 2 75.03 -22.93 -13.27
C LYS A 2 74.02 -21.82 -13.65
N VAL A 3 73.60 -21.74 -14.91
CA VAL A 3 72.66 -20.71 -15.40
C VAL A 3 71.25 -21.26 -15.63
N SER A 4 71.11 -22.53 -16.00
CA SER A 4 69.80 -23.14 -16.31
C SER A 4 68.89 -23.36 -15.08
N ASN A 5 69.47 -23.58 -13.89
CA ASN A 5 68.68 -23.80 -12.67
C ASN A 5 68.09 -22.51 -12.05
N ARG A 6 68.63 -21.32 -12.36
CA ARG A 6 68.08 -20.05 -11.83
C ARG A 6 66.85 -19.57 -12.60
N ILE A 7 66.79 -19.84 -13.90
CA ILE A 7 65.68 -19.45 -14.78
C ILE A 7 64.41 -20.24 -14.44
N CYS A 8 64.56 -21.54 -14.16
CA CYS A 8 63.44 -22.42 -13.79
C CYS A 8 62.84 -22.08 -12.41
N LEU A 9 63.67 -21.63 -11.46
CA LEU A 9 63.24 -21.14 -10.14
C LEU A 9 62.49 -19.80 -10.25
N PHE A 10 62.98 -18.88 -11.09
CA PHE A 10 62.30 -17.60 -11.32
C PHE A 10 60.93 -17.77 -11.99
N GLN A 11 60.80 -18.66 -12.98
CA GLN A 11 59.50 -18.95 -13.60
C GLN A 11 58.50 -19.54 -12.61
N LYS A 12 58.94 -20.46 -11.73
CA LYS A 12 58.06 -21.03 -10.69
C LYS A 12 57.66 -19.99 -9.64
N PHE A 13 58.55 -19.09 -9.25
CA PHE A 13 58.23 -18.00 -8.32
C PHE A 13 57.25 -16.99 -8.93
N VAL A 14 57.40 -16.64 -10.20
CA VAL A 14 56.48 -15.72 -10.89
C VAL A 14 55.09 -16.34 -11.04
N ILE A 15 55.00 -17.63 -11.39
CA ILE A 15 53.71 -18.34 -11.47
C ILE A 15 53.06 -18.46 -10.08
N LEU A 16 53.84 -18.71 -9.03
CA LEU A 16 53.35 -18.78 -7.65
C LEU A 16 52.85 -17.41 -7.15
N LEU A 17 53.57 -16.32 -7.47
CA LEU A 17 53.17 -14.95 -7.15
C LEU A 17 51.92 -14.51 -7.93
N PHE A 18 51.80 -14.90 -9.21
CA PHE A 18 50.62 -14.61 -10.01
C PHE A 18 49.39 -15.38 -9.54
N SER A 19 49.56 -16.62 -9.07
CA SER A 19 48.47 -17.42 -8.49
C SER A 19 48.09 -16.94 -7.09
N LEU A 20 49.02 -16.44 -6.28
CA LEU A 20 48.72 -15.71 -5.04
C LEU A 20 48.00 -14.37 -5.29
N PHE A 21 48.30 -13.67 -6.39
CA PHE A 21 47.59 -12.46 -6.79
C PHE A 21 46.15 -12.75 -7.27
N LEU A 22 45.92 -13.92 -7.86
CA LEU A 22 44.57 -14.40 -8.26
C LEU A 22 43.77 -14.96 -7.07
N LEU A 23 44.44 -15.46 -6.02
CA LEU A 23 43.81 -15.96 -4.79
C LEU A 23 43.53 -14.87 -3.74
N ASN A 24 44.27 -13.75 -3.76
CA ASN A 24 43.94 -12.52 -3.03
C ASN A 24 42.95 -11.63 -3.80
N GLY A 25 41.96 -12.26 -4.42
CA GLY A 25 40.76 -11.60 -4.93
C GLY A 25 39.84 -11.17 -3.78
N THR A 26 40.28 -10.24 -2.94
CA THR A 26 39.44 -9.39 -2.08
C THR A 26 40.23 -8.11 -1.85
N ASP A 27 39.95 -7.03 -2.56
CA ASP A 27 38.84 -6.19 -2.18
C ASP A 27 38.09 -5.80 -3.45
N LEU A 28 37.01 -6.55 -3.75
CA LEU A 28 35.81 -5.91 -4.27
C LEU A 28 35.39 -4.95 -3.16
N SER A 29 36.08 -3.82 -3.11
CA SER A 29 35.62 -2.58 -2.51
C SER A 29 34.15 -2.60 -2.80
N ARG A 30 33.35 -2.71 -1.73
CA ARG A 30 31.92 -2.41 -1.78
C ARG A 30 31.86 -1.21 -2.69
N LYS A 31 31.42 -1.40 -3.94
CA LYS A 31 31.01 -0.29 -4.77
C LYS A 31 29.94 0.28 -3.87
N LYS A 32 30.29 1.32 -3.10
CA LYS A 32 29.32 2.21 -2.49
C LYS A 32 28.42 2.46 -3.68
N GLU A 33 27.21 1.91 -3.62
CA GLU A 33 26.19 2.29 -4.58
C GLU A 33 26.31 3.81 -4.67
N PRO A 34 26.53 4.35 -5.88
CA PRO A 34 26.74 5.78 -6.01
C PRO A 34 25.64 6.43 -5.21
N SER A 35 26.01 7.24 -4.20
CA SER A 35 25.01 7.89 -3.38
C SER A 35 24.09 8.62 -4.35
N ASP A 36 22.83 8.18 -4.41
CA ASP A 36 21.81 8.77 -5.28
C ASP A 36 21.60 10.26 -4.95
N CYS A 37 22.13 10.72 -3.80
CA CYS A 37 22.20 12.11 -3.41
C CYS A 37 23.46 12.79 -3.98
N PRO A 38 23.31 13.83 -4.81
CA PRO A 38 24.46 14.59 -5.28
C PRO A 38 25.17 15.28 -4.11
N LYS A 39 26.50 15.39 -4.20
CA LYS A 39 27.39 15.85 -3.10
C LYS A 39 27.05 17.21 -2.48
N ASN A 40 26.30 18.06 -3.18
CA ASN A 40 25.95 19.41 -2.74
C ASN A 40 24.59 19.50 -2.03
N PHE A 41 23.89 18.37 -1.87
CA PHE A 41 22.57 18.34 -1.25
C PHE A 41 22.58 17.45 -0.02
N THR A 42 21.71 17.78 0.94
CA THR A 42 21.22 16.82 1.92
C THR A 42 19.97 16.19 1.31
N CYS A 43 19.88 14.87 1.29
CA CYS A 43 18.74 14.19 0.68
C CYS A 43 18.07 13.22 1.64
N LEU A 44 16.79 12.98 1.39
CA LEU A 44 15.97 12.00 2.09
C LEU A 44 15.51 10.92 1.10
N THR A 45 15.33 9.71 1.59
CA THR A 45 14.80 8.60 0.81
C THR A 45 13.28 8.51 0.92
N THR A 46 12.60 8.30 -0.20
CA THR A 46 11.18 7.95 -0.24
C THR A 46 10.93 7.02 -1.43
N PHE A 47 9.68 6.60 -1.62
CA PHE A 47 9.27 5.75 -2.72
C PHE A 47 8.08 6.33 -3.46
N ILE A 48 7.89 5.91 -4.71
CA ILE A 48 6.67 6.17 -5.47
C ILE A 48 5.51 5.37 -4.84
N SER A 49 4.45 6.07 -4.47
CA SER A 49 3.25 5.48 -3.87
C SER A 49 2.53 4.56 -4.88
N PRO A 50 2.03 3.38 -4.47
CA PRO A 50 1.36 2.45 -5.38
C PRO A 50 -0.01 2.93 -5.90
N SER A 51 -0.63 3.90 -5.22
CA SER A 51 -1.84 4.57 -5.72
C SER A 51 -1.53 5.82 -6.54
N ALA A 52 -0.25 6.12 -6.81
CA ALA A 52 0.11 7.17 -7.73
C ALA A 52 -0.35 6.75 -9.13
N ILE A 53 -1.42 7.38 -9.60
CA ILE A 53 -1.62 7.50 -11.04
C ILE A 53 -0.44 8.37 -11.46
N ILE A 54 0.54 7.80 -12.12
CA ILE A 54 1.60 8.55 -12.79
C ILE A 54 1.00 8.87 -14.16
N PRO A 55 0.27 9.99 -14.35
CA PRO A 55 0.00 10.42 -15.72
C PRO A 55 1.37 10.57 -16.38
N GLY A 56 1.53 10.00 -17.57
CA GLY A 56 2.74 10.23 -18.36
C GLY A 56 2.88 11.73 -18.63
N LEU A 57 3.61 12.42 -17.76
CA LEU A 57 3.93 13.84 -17.84
C LEU A 57 5.44 13.95 -17.75
N ASP A 58 6.07 13.86 -18.93
CA ASP A 58 7.46 14.24 -19.13
C ASP A 58 7.59 15.72 -18.79
N LEU A 59 8.44 16.03 -17.80
CA LEU A 59 8.83 17.41 -17.47
C LEU A 59 10.29 17.67 -17.86
N ASP A 60 10.64 17.22 -19.06
CA ASP A 60 11.59 17.93 -19.88
C ASP A 60 11.03 18.00 -21.31
N LEU A 61 10.54 19.19 -21.70
CA LEU A 61 10.17 19.50 -23.09
C LEU A 61 11.38 19.47 -24.05
N SER A 62 12.56 18.98 -23.63
CA SER A 62 13.76 18.93 -24.48
C SER A 62 14.60 17.64 -24.43
N PHE A 63 14.29 16.60 -23.65
CA PHE A 63 15.12 15.38 -23.63
C PHE A 63 14.36 14.05 -23.80
N ILE A 64 14.59 13.48 -24.98
CA ILE A 64 14.18 12.19 -25.54
C ILE A 64 14.32 11.00 -24.54
N LYS A 65 13.20 10.29 -24.28
CA LYS A 65 13.07 8.88 -23.87
C LYS A 65 13.84 8.43 -22.60
N VAL A 66 13.22 8.60 -21.42
CA VAL A 66 13.51 7.77 -20.24
C VAL A 66 12.21 7.18 -19.75
N ASN A 67 12.16 5.88 -19.45
CA ASN A 67 10.97 5.27 -18.83
C ASN A 67 10.68 6.00 -17.51
N PRO A 68 9.42 6.35 -17.19
CA PRO A 68 9.09 6.95 -15.91
C PRO A 68 9.41 5.99 -14.74
N PRO A 69 9.55 6.51 -13.51
CA PRO A 69 9.56 5.65 -12.34
C PRO A 69 8.24 4.89 -12.26
N VAL A 70 8.29 3.68 -11.73
CA VAL A 70 7.10 2.84 -11.50
C VAL A 70 6.72 2.84 -10.01
N PRO A 71 5.49 2.47 -9.65
CA PRO A 71 5.12 2.20 -8.26
C PRO A 71 6.21 1.44 -7.50
N LEU A 72 6.45 1.87 -6.25
CA LEU A 72 7.47 1.33 -5.34
C LEU A 72 8.92 1.61 -5.73
N ASP A 73 9.18 2.34 -6.81
CA ASP A 73 10.55 2.79 -7.11
C ASP A 73 11.06 3.73 -6.01
N LYS A 74 12.29 3.48 -5.57
CA LYS A 74 13.01 4.35 -4.66
C LYS A 74 13.38 5.66 -5.36
N VAL A 75 13.10 6.78 -4.73
CA VAL A 75 13.49 8.12 -5.17
C VAL A 75 14.16 8.88 -4.04
N VAL A 76 15.03 9.82 -4.39
CA VAL A 76 15.81 10.61 -3.45
C VAL A 76 15.45 12.08 -3.60
N LEU A 77 15.01 12.71 -2.51
CA LEU A 77 14.59 14.11 -2.50
C LEU A 77 15.68 14.99 -1.90
N PRO A 78 16.25 15.94 -2.66
CA PRO A 78 17.12 16.96 -2.11
C PRO A 78 16.31 17.94 -1.25
N THR A 79 16.94 18.36 -0.16
CA THR A 79 16.45 19.39 0.75
C THR A 79 17.39 20.60 0.71
N ASP A 80 16.84 21.77 0.99
CA ASP A 80 17.61 22.99 1.21
C ASP A 80 18.32 22.98 2.58
N LYS A 81 19.06 24.06 2.87
CA LYS A 81 19.78 24.23 4.14
C LYS A 81 18.87 24.27 5.39
N TYR A 82 17.56 24.39 5.21
CA TYR A 82 16.56 24.38 6.28
C TYR A 82 15.80 23.05 6.34
N GLY A 83 16.16 22.08 5.51
CA GLY A 83 15.49 20.78 5.45
C GLY A 83 14.20 20.77 4.65
N LYS A 84 13.87 21.85 3.90
CA LYS A 84 12.68 21.90 3.05
C LYS A 84 12.99 21.27 1.69
N PHE A 85 12.07 20.46 1.15
CA PHE A 85 12.19 19.93 -0.20
C PHE A 85 12.25 21.06 -1.25
N ILE A 86 13.04 20.83 -2.29
CA ILE A 86 13.17 21.79 -3.40
C ILE A 86 11.95 21.68 -4.30
N GLU A 87 11.08 22.69 -4.23
CA GLU A 87 9.87 22.81 -5.05
C GLU A 87 10.15 23.57 -6.35
N VAL A 88 9.66 23.03 -7.47
CA VAL A 88 9.69 23.65 -8.80
C VAL A 88 8.25 23.95 -9.22
N LYS A 89 7.96 25.23 -9.50
CA LYS A 89 6.66 25.65 -10.00
C LYS A 89 6.56 25.34 -11.49
N ILE A 90 5.56 24.56 -11.88
CA ILE A 90 5.32 24.19 -13.29
C ILE A 90 4.15 24.94 -13.91
N ASP A 91 3.16 25.35 -13.11
CA ASP A 91 2.00 26.15 -13.56
C ASP A 91 1.42 26.99 -12.39
N LYS A 92 0.34 27.73 -12.64
CA LYS A 92 -0.41 28.47 -11.62
C LYS A 92 -0.89 27.51 -10.53
N ASN A 93 -0.31 27.64 -9.35
CA ASN A 93 -0.58 26.83 -8.16
C ASN A 93 -0.21 25.34 -8.30
N VAL A 94 0.64 24.97 -9.28
CA VAL A 94 1.12 23.61 -9.44
C VAL A 94 2.62 23.56 -9.18
N TYR A 95 3.01 22.79 -8.16
CA TYR A 95 4.39 22.65 -7.71
C TYR A 95 4.77 21.17 -7.66
N HIS A 96 5.97 20.85 -8.13
CA HIS A 96 6.54 19.50 -8.08
C HIS A 96 7.81 19.52 -7.25
N TYR A 97 8.19 18.38 -6.68
CA TYR A 97 9.50 18.24 -6.05
C TYR A 97 10.53 17.86 -7.11
N LYS A 98 11.69 18.51 -7.05
CA LYS A 98 12.90 17.99 -7.68
C LYS A 98 13.28 16.70 -6.96
N ALA A 99 13.56 15.63 -7.71
CA ALA A 99 13.94 14.33 -7.17
C ALA A 99 15.05 13.70 -8.00
N PHE A 100 15.73 12.70 -7.43
CA PHE A 100 16.71 11.86 -8.12
C PHE A 100 16.22 10.41 -8.15
N TRP A 101 16.17 9.82 -9.33
CA TRP A 101 15.80 8.44 -9.56
C TRP A 101 16.81 7.78 -10.48
N LYS A 102 17.43 6.69 -10.03
CA LYS A 102 18.50 5.98 -10.77
C LYS A 102 19.61 6.93 -11.24
N GLY A 103 19.98 7.89 -10.39
CA GLY A 103 20.99 8.92 -10.67
C GLY A 103 20.57 10.04 -11.62
N LYS A 104 19.32 10.08 -12.10
CA LYS A 104 18.79 11.13 -12.96
C LYS A 104 17.89 12.09 -12.19
N GLU A 105 17.99 13.37 -12.51
CA GLU A 105 17.07 14.39 -11.99
C GLU A 105 15.71 14.28 -12.69
N ILE A 106 14.65 14.29 -11.90
CA ILE A 106 13.25 14.24 -12.36
C ILE A 106 12.41 15.24 -11.55
N LEU A 107 11.21 15.56 -12.05
CA LEU A 107 10.17 16.25 -11.28
C LEU A 107 9.07 15.24 -10.92
N VAL A 108 8.68 15.21 -9.65
CA VAL A 108 7.62 14.31 -9.17
C VAL A 108 6.60 15.11 -8.38
N SER A 109 5.32 14.84 -8.60
CA SER A 109 4.26 15.42 -7.79
C SER A 109 4.42 14.95 -6.35
N ARG A 110 4.23 15.86 -5.38
CA ARG A 110 4.30 15.49 -3.96
C ARG A 110 3.32 14.36 -3.60
N PHE A 111 2.17 14.30 -4.27
CA PHE A 111 1.10 13.34 -4.00
C PHE A 111 1.43 11.92 -4.48
N ASP A 112 2.46 11.77 -5.32
CA ASP A 112 2.90 10.48 -5.85
C ASP A 112 3.95 9.82 -4.94
N LEU A 113 4.26 10.43 -3.80
CA LEU A 113 5.34 10.01 -2.90
C LEU A 113 4.81 9.55 -1.55
N ASP A 114 5.44 8.55 -0.97
CA ASP A 114 5.12 8.05 0.38
C ASP A 114 5.16 9.14 1.47
N ILE A 115 6.06 10.12 1.34
CA ILE A 115 6.14 11.28 2.27
C ILE A 115 4.90 12.21 2.25
N SER A 116 3.95 11.99 1.34
CA SER A 116 2.66 12.68 1.37
C SER A 116 1.60 11.97 2.22
N LYS A 117 1.91 10.78 2.73
CA LYS A 117 1.05 10.01 3.61
C LYS A 117 1.31 10.40 5.05
N SER A 118 0.27 10.30 5.86
CA SER A 118 0.43 10.24 7.32
C SER A 118 0.24 8.80 7.77
N LEU A 119 0.82 8.48 8.91
CA LEU A 119 0.67 7.19 9.56
C LEU A 119 0.23 7.42 11.00
N ARG A 120 -0.30 6.38 11.63
CA ARG A 120 -0.80 6.42 13.01
C ARG A 120 -0.19 5.30 13.85
N THR A 121 0.13 5.58 15.11
CA THR A 121 0.50 4.53 16.08
C THR A 121 -0.73 3.70 16.44
N LEU A 122 -0.61 2.37 16.50
CA LEU A 122 -1.76 1.50 16.76
C LEU A 122 -2.42 1.77 18.12
N GLY A 123 -3.75 1.65 18.19
CA GLY A 123 -4.56 1.97 19.37
C GLY A 123 -4.35 1.09 20.60
N ASN A 124 -3.54 0.04 20.50
CA ASN A 124 -3.25 -0.88 21.60
C ASN A 124 -1.82 -0.78 22.14
N ASN A 125 -0.89 -0.07 21.48
CA ASN A 125 0.53 -0.08 21.84
C ASN A 125 1.15 1.32 21.73
N SER A 126 1.94 1.70 22.74
CA SER A 126 2.89 2.80 22.62
C SER A 126 4.09 2.38 21.78
N VAL A 127 4.67 3.29 21.00
CA VAL A 127 5.78 2.97 20.11
C VAL A 127 7.04 3.76 20.45
N PRO A 128 8.22 3.13 20.50
CA PRO A 128 9.48 3.83 20.72
C PRO A 128 9.88 4.66 19.49
N LEU A 129 10.30 5.90 19.73
CA LEU A 129 10.98 6.75 18.76
C LEU A 129 12.50 6.59 18.94
N TYR A 130 13.17 6.08 17.93
CA TYR A 130 14.61 5.79 17.95
C TYR A 130 15.43 6.91 17.33
N THR A 131 16.70 7.04 17.74
CA THR A 131 17.67 7.98 17.16
C THR A 131 18.07 7.63 15.73
N ASP A 132 18.02 6.36 15.36
CA ASP A 132 18.39 5.83 14.05
C ASP A 132 17.63 4.52 13.78
N PHE A 133 17.71 3.97 12.56
CA PHE A 133 17.04 2.72 12.16
C PHE A 133 17.95 1.47 12.30
N THR A 134 19.03 1.57 13.09
CA THR A 134 19.98 0.47 13.33
C THR A 134 19.60 -0.35 14.56
N PRO A 135 20.01 -1.63 14.65
CA PRO A 135 19.66 -2.50 15.78
C PRO A 135 20.07 -1.99 17.17
N ASN A 136 21.06 -1.09 17.23
CA ASN A 136 21.60 -0.54 18.48
C ASN A 136 21.15 0.90 18.74
N ALA A 137 20.14 1.39 18.03
CA ALA A 137 19.66 2.75 18.19
C ALA A 137 19.06 2.98 19.59
N SER A 138 19.39 4.11 20.19
CA SER A 138 18.80 4.52 21.47
C SER A 138 17.38 5.02 21.28
N ILE A 139 16.53 4.80 22.29
CA ILE A 139 15.18 5.36 22.35
C ILE A 139 15.28 6.82 22.79
N ILE A 140 14.75 7.74 21.99
CA ILE A 140 14.60 9.16 22.32
C ILE A 140 13.44 9.33 23.30
N THR A 141 12.29 8.76 22.94
CA THR A 141 11.05 8.83 23.73
C THR A 141 10.10 7.69 23.34
N THR A 142 9.01 7.55 24.09
CA THR A 142 7.91 6.65 23.77
C THR A 142 6.71 7.49 23.33
N ILE A 143 6.25 7.23 22.12
CA ILE A 143 5.06 7.86 21.53
C ILE A 143 3.82 7.10 22.04
N PRO A 144 2.79 7.82 22.55
CA PRO A 144 1.51 7.22 22.92
C PRO A 144 0.81 6.52 21.75
N LYS A 145 -0.22 5.74 22.06
CA LYS A 145 -1.14 5.16 21.08
C LYS A 145 -1.99 6.24 20.39
N ASN A 146 -2.55 5.91 19.21
CA ASN A 146 -3.42 6.78 18.40
C ASN A 146 -2.85 8.17 18.03
N ILE A 147 -1.53 8.30 17.93
CA ILE A 147 -0.87 9.52 17.44
C ILE A 147 -0.68 9.43 15.92
N VAL A 148 -1.11 10.47 15.21
CA VAL A 148 -0.88 10.64 13.77
C VAL A 148 0.38 11.47 13.53
N PHE A 149 1.15 11.11 12.52
CA PHE A 149 2.36 11.82 12.12
C PHE A 149 2.57 11.75 10.61
N ASP A 150 3.11 12.82 10.05
CA ASP A 150 3.51 12.88 8.64
C ASP A 150 4.80 12.08 8.42
N VAL A 151 4.88 11.38 7.29
CA VAL A 151 6.08 10.64 6.88
C VAL A 151 7.14 11.60 6.35
N MET A 152 8.31 11.63 6.99
CA MET A 152 9.43 12.46 6.54
C MET A 152 10.40 11.70 5.63
N GLU A 153 10.60 10.41 5.92
CA GLU A 153 11.55 9.52 5.23
C GLU A 153 11.16 8.07 5.55
N ASN A 154 11.45 7.13 4.64
CA ASN A 154 11.22 5.71 4.88
C ASN A 154 12.32 4.83 4.27
N THR A 155 12.63 3.72 4.93
CA THR A 155 13.67 2.77 4.47
C THR A 155 13.15 1.79 3.41
N ASN A 156 11.84 1.56 3.40
CA ASN A 156 11.11 0.64 2.54
C ASN A 156 9.80 1.32 2.11
N PRO A 157 9.21 0.95 0.95
CA PRO A 157 7.90 1.44 0.55
C PRO A 157 6.87 1.22 1.67
N LEU A 158 5.96 2.17 1.89
CA LEU A 158 5.02 2.08 3.01
C LEU A 158 4.08 0.88 2.94
N THR A 159 3.84 0.32 1.76
CA THR A 159 3.08 -0.93 1.60
C THR A 159 3.80 -2.16 2.15
N GLU A 160 5.12 -2.09 2.30
CA GLU A 160 5.89 -3.11 2.97
C GLU A 160 5.78 -2.90 4.49
N ASN A 161 5.28 -3.90 5.21
CA ASN A 161 5.15 -3.84 6.67
C ASN A 161 6.48 -4.11 7.40
N VAL A 162 7.57 -3.53 6.93
CA VAL A 162 8.94 -3.72 7.43
C VAL A 162 9.74 -2.42 7.33
N GLY A 163 10.89 -2.38 7.99
CA GLY A 163 11.76 -1.21 7.96
C GLY A 163 11.34 -0.14 8.95
N TYR A 164 11.73 1.10 8.67
CA TYR A 164 11.54 2.23 9.57
C TYR A 164 11.03 3.45 8.83
N VAL A 165 10.26 4.25 9.56
CA VAL A 165 9.70 5.51 9.10
C VAL A 165 10.21 6.61 10.01
N LYS A 166 10.72 7.68 9.40
CA LYS A 166 11.17 8.87 10.12
C LYS A 166 10.03 9.85 10.28
N VAL A 167 9.85 10.32 11.50
CA VAL A 167 8.67 11.08 11.92
C VAL A 167 9.08 12.18 12.90
N LYS A 168 8.21 13.18 13.07
CA LYS A 168 8.36 14.21 14.11
C LYS A 168 7.30 14.04 15.19
N TYR A 169 7.71 14.03 16.46
CA TYR A 169 6.82 13.99 17.63
C TYR A 169 7.33 14.95 18.71
N ASN A 170 6.49 15.90 19.16
CA ASN A 170 6.82 16.90 20.20
C ASN A 170 8.24 17.50 20.05
N ASP A 171 8.52 18.04 18.85
CA ASP A 171 9.80 18.62 18.45
C ASP A 171 11.00 17.68 18.31
N GLN A 172 10.82 16.39 18.56
CA GLN A 172 11.84 15.37 18.34
C GLN A 172 11.64 14.73 16.97
N VAL A 173 12.74 14.53 16.23
CA VAL A 173 12.74 13.77 14.97
C VAL A 173 13.48 12.47 15.21
N GLY A 174 12.88 11.37 14.80
CA GLY A 174 13.46 10.04 14.96
C GLY A 174 12.78 9.01 14.08
N TRP A 175 13.13 7.75 14.31
CA TRP A 175 12.68 6.61 13.52
C TRP A 175 11.75 5.73 14.33
N VAL A 176 10.66 5.27 13.71
CA VAL A 176 9.71 4.32 14.29
C VAL A 176 9.67 3.09 13.41
N ASN A 177 9.54 1.91 14.01
CA ASN A 177 9.43 0.67 13.24
C ASN A 177 8.12 0.66 12.47
N ARG A 178 8.18 0.45 11.16
CA ARG A 178 7.01 0.47 10.26
C ARG A 178 5.90 -0.50 10.72
N ASN A 179 6.28 -1.63 11.31
CA ASN A 179 5.34 -2.65 11.79
C ASN A 179 4.46 -2.25 12.98
N SER A 180 4.80 -1.13 13.62
CA SER A 180 4.07 -0.58 14.76
C SER A 180 3.10 0.54 14.36
N LEU A 181 2.95 0.79 13.06
CA LEU A 181 2.21 1.90 12.49
C LEU A 181 1.13 1.44 11.51
N SER A 182 0.07 2.23 11.39
CA SER A 182 -1.02 2.12 10.42
C SER A 182 -1.00 3.26 9.41
N ASP A 183 -1.56 3.07 8.21
CA ASP A 183 -1.58 4.09 7.16
C ASP A 183 -2.78 5.03 7.34
N ASP A 184 -2.56 6.33 7.61
CA ASP A 184 -3.52 7.44 7.82
C ASP A 184 -4.73 7.09 8.73
N GLU A 185 -5.69 6.39 8.15
CA GLU A 185 -6.99 6.01 8.68
C GLU A 185 -7.16 4.48 8.74
N TYR A 186 -6.40 3.71 7.96
CA TYR A 186 -6.44 2.25 7.86
C TYR A 186 -5.50 1.53 8.83
N ASP A 187 -6.08 0.94 9.88
CA ASP A 187 -5.36 0.06 10.79
C ASP A 187 -4.71 -1.12 10.03
N ILE A 188 -3.39 -1.26 10.15
CA ILE A 188 -2.61 -2.29 9.46
C ILE A 188 -3.00 -3.72 9.86
N ARG A 189 -3.63 -3.89 11.03
CA ARG A 189 -4.23 -5.17 11.46
C ARG A 189 -5.27 -5.67 10.45
N TYR A 190 -5.92 -4.76 9.73
CA TYR A 190 -6.93 -5.08 8.73
C TYR A 190 -6.38 -5.07 7.32
N TYR A 191 -5.35 -4.28 7.04
CA TYR A 191 -4.74 -4.15 5.70
C TYR A 191 -4.38 -5.50 5.07
N LYS A 192 -3.82 -6.44 5.85
CA LYS A 192 -3.43 -7.77 5.36
C LYS A 192 -4.50 -8.85 5.46
N LYS A 193 -5.65 -8.55 6.08
CA LYS A 193 -6.72 -9.51 6.29
C LYS A 193 -7.73 -9.43 5.14
N SER A 194 -8.16 -10.59 4.67
CA SER A 194 -9.28 -10.68 3.73
C SER A 194 -10.58 -10.23 4.39
N LEU A 195 -11.58 -9.84 3.61
CA LEU A 195 -12.91 -9.54 4.12
C LEU A 195 -13.46 -10.71 4.96
N GLN A 196 -13.23 -11.93 4.51
CA GLN A 196 -13.64 -13.14 5.24
C GLN A 196 -12.98 -13.25 6.62
N GLU A 197 -11.69 -12.96 6.74
CA GLU A 197 -10.99 -12.96 8.04
C GLU A 197 -11.46 -11.82 8.94
N LEU A 198 -11.80 -10.68 8.35
CA LEU A 198 -12.26 -9.49 9.06
C LEU A 198 -13.65 -9.70 9.66
N VAL A 199 -14.59 -10.27 8.90
CA VAL A 199 -15.98 -10.43 9.36
C VAL A 199 -16.17 -11.63 10.28
N SER A 200 -15.30 -12.65 10.18
CA SER A 200 -15.45 -13.95 10.86
C SER A 200 -15.82 -13.88 12.35
N PRO A 201 -15.25 -12.98 13.18
CA PRO A 201 -15.57 -12.94 14.60
C PRO A 201 -16.87 -12.21 14.94
N TYR A 202 -17.53 -11.56 13.98
CA TYR A 202 -18.64 -10.65 14.23
C TYR A 202 -20.00 -11.23 13.79
N VAL A 203 -21.04 -10.74 14.45
CA VAL A 203 -22.44 -10.89 14.06
C VAL A 203 -23.03 -9.49 13.96
N PHE A 204 -23.65 -9.16 12.84
CA PHE A 204 -24.15 -7.81 12.59
C PHE A 204 -25.50 -7.83 11.87
N TYR A 205 -26.25 -6.75 12.04
CA TYR A 205 -27.58 -6.57 11.47
C TYR A 205 -27.49 -5.57 10.33
N VAL A 206 -28.09 -5.92 9.20
CA VAL A 206 -28.13 -5.11 8.00
C VAL A 206 -29.53 -4.54 7.89
N LYS A 207 -29.61 -3.22 7.69
CA LYS A 207 -30.86 -2.53 7.42
C LYS A 207 -30.73 -1.58 6.24
N ASP A 208 -31.29 -1.98 5.11
CA ASP A 208 -31.41 -1.13 3.93
C ASP A 208 -32.78 -0.47 3.90
N ASN A 209 -32.82 0.86 3.99
CA ASN A 209 -34.08 1.60 4.05
C ASN A 209 -34.78 1.73 2.70
N ASP A 210 -34.03 1.68 1.59
CA ASP A 210 -34.54 1.92 0.24
C ASP A 210 -35.39 0.73 -0.24
N LEU A 211 -34.87 -0.49 -0.09
CA LEU A 211 -35.58 -1.73 -0.40
C LEU A 211 -36.30 -2.34 0.81
N LYS A 212 -36.15 -1.73 2.00
CA LYS A 212 -36.65 -2.25 3.28
C LYS A 212 -36.13 -3.67 3.54
N ALA A 213 -34.88 -3.94 3.18
CA ALA A 213 -34.25 -5.22 3.44
C ALA A 213 -33.66 -5.22 4.86
N GLU A 214 -34.01 -6.23 5.65
CA GLU A 214 -33.50 -6.42 7.00
C GLU A 214 -33.01 -7.86 7.14
N PHE A 215 -31.75 -8.06 7.50
CA PHE A 215 -31.20 -9.40 7.69
C PHE A 215 -29.99 -9.41 8.62
N LYS A 216 -29.77 -10.55 9.29
CA LYS A 216 -28.67 -10.73 10.23
C LYS A 216 -27.59 -11.62 9.61
N ILE A 217 -26.34 -11.18 9.68
CA ILE A 217 -25.20 -11.93 9.15
C ILE A 217 -24.34 -12.44 10.31
N PHE A 218 -24.04 -13.73 10.29
CA PHE A 218 -22.90 -14.29 11.01
C PHE A 218 -21.69 -14.25 10.08
N GLY A 219 -20.70 -13.42 10.39
CA GLY A 219 -19.56 -13.21 9.51
C GLY A 219 -18.75 -14.48 9.27
N LYS A 220 -18.73 -15.41 10.23
CA LYS A 220 -18.19 -16.76 10.02
C LYS A 220 -18.99 -17.51 8.95
N GLY A 221 -18.45 -17.53 7.73
CA GLY A 221 -19.08 -18.20 6.60
C GLY A 221 -20.23 -17.40 5.97
N PHE A 222 -20.36 -16.11 6.30
CA PHE A 222 -21.37 -15.21 5.73
C PHE A 222 -22.80 -15.77 5.78
N LEU A 223 -23.16 -16.42 6.89
CA LEU A 223 -24.46 -17.04 7.05
C LEU A 223 -25.51 -15.97 7.35
N VAL A 224 -26.50 -15.85 6.47
CA VAL A 224 -27.63 -14.94 6.64
C VAL A 224 -28.78 -15.64 7.36
N THR A 225 -29.36 -14.96 8.34
CA THR A 225 -30.52 -15.38 9.12
C THR A 225 -31.49 -14.22 9.26
N GLU A 226 -32.74 -14.51 9.65
CA GLU A 226 -33.75 -13.47 9.94
C GLU A 226 -33.97 -12.50 8.76
N CYS A 227 -33.94 -13.02 7.53
CA CYS A 227 -33.98 -12.24 6.30
C CYS A 227 -35.41 -11.83 5.91
N LYS A 228 -35.62 -10.52 5.72
CA LYS A 228 -36.86 -9.93 5.19
C LYS A 228 -36.58 -8.86 4.14
N VAL A 229 -37.48 -8.73 3.18
CA VAL A 229 -37.56 -7.58 2.27
C VAL A 229 -38.99 -7.05 2.32
N GLY A 230 -39.16 -5.86 2.91
CA GLY A 230 -40.48 -5.38 3.33
C GLY A 230 -41.10 -6.33 4.37
N ASP A 231 -42.30 -6.81 4.09
CA ASP A 231 -43.03 -7.76 4.96
C ASP A 231 -42.85 -9.23 4.54
N VAL A 232 -41.96 -9.52 3.57
CA VAL A 232 -41.81 -10.86 2.97
C VAL A 232 -40.50 -11.50 3.41
N ASP A 233 -40.58 -12.76 3.86
CA ASP A 233 -39.40 -13.56 4.20
C ASP A 233 -38.54 -13.85 2.95
N CYS A 234 -37.22 -13.78 3.12
CA CYS A 234 -36.24 -14.11 2.09
C CYS A 234 -35.28 -15.23 2.50
N THR A 235 -34.68 -15.84 1.48
CA THR A 235 -33.51 -16.70 1.61
C THR A 235 -32.32 -15.98 0.99
N ALA A 236 -31.10 -16.30 1.43
CA ALA A 236 -29.91 -15.66 0.91
C ALA A 236 -28.81 -16.69 0.65
N THR A 237 -28.06 -16.48 -0.43
CA THR A 237 -26.78 -17.13 -0.68
C THR A 237 -25.71 -16.05 -0.82
N TYR A 238 -24.46 -16.40 -0.58
CA TYR A 238 -23.34 -15.46 -0.72
C TYR A 238 -22.37 -15.90 -1.80
N GLN A 239 -21.69 -14.93 -2.39
CA GLN A 239 -20.54 -15.15 -3.27
C GLN A 239 -19.49 -14.07 -3.01
N MET A 240 -18.22 -14.47 -2.98
CA MET A 240 -17.11 -13.52 -2.96
C MET A 240 -16.90 -12.99 -4.38
N GLY A 241 -16.47 -11.73 -4.50
CA GLY A 241 -16.16 -11.14 -5.79
C GLY A 241 -15.32 -9.87 -5.67
N GLU A 242 -15.10 -9.23 -6.81
CA GLU A 242 -14.46 -7.92 -6.86
C GLU A 242 -15.46 -6.83 -6.50
N SER A 243 -15.01 -5.84 -5.73
CA SER A 243 -15.83 -4.71 -5.32
C SER A 243 -16.10 -3.75 -6.48
N SER A 244 -17.31 -3.18 -6.53
CA SER A 244 -17.68 -2.12 -7.46
C SER A 244 -16.79 -0.86 -7.35
N PHE A 245 -16.22 -0.61 -6.17
CA PHE A 245 -15.34 0.52 -5.87
C PHE A 245 -14.43 0.25 -4.65
N GLY A 246 -13.31 0.98 -4.53
CA GLY A 246 -12.39 0.91 -3.40
C GLY A 246 -11.23 -0.07 -3.58
N MET A 247 -10.16 0.12 -2.81
CA MET A 247 -8.94 -0.69 -2.83
C MET A 247 -8.67 -1.23 -1.43
N PRO A 248 -8.38 -2.54 -1.26
CA PRO A 248 -8.48 -3.61 -2.24
C PRO A 248 -9.92 -3.84 -2.74
N GLN A 249 -10.07 -4.25 -4.00
CA GLN A 249 -11.34 -4.56 -4.65
C GLN A 249 -11.87 -5.91 -4.18
N GLU A 250 -12.26 -6.01 -2.91
CA GLU A 250 -12.83 -7.23 -2.32
C GLU A 250 -14.24 -6.93 -1.78
N ALA A 251 -15.22 -7.74 -2.20
CA ALA A 251 -16.60 -7.65 -1.74
C ALA A 251 -17.22 -9.05 -1.55
N VAL A 252 -18.28 -9.09 -0.77
CA VAL A 252 -19.22 -10.22 -0.72
C VAL A 252 -20.57 -9.75 -1.21
N TYR A 253 -21.17 -10.55 -2.08
CA TYR A 253 -22.49 -10.32 -2.62
C TYR A 253 -23.47 -11.32 -2.02
N PHE A 254 -24.53 -10.82 -1.40
CA PHE A 254 -25.65 -11.61 -0.91
C PHE A 254 -26.76 -11.58 -1.95
N ASN A 255 -27.02 -12.73 -2.58
CA ASN A 255 -28.14 -12.91 -3.48
C ASN A 255 -29.37 -13.29 -2.65
N LEU A 256 -30.32 -12.36 -2.50
CA LEU A 256 -31.57 -12.60 -1.78
C LEU A 256 -32.65 -13.08 -2.76
N ARG A 257 -33.43 -14.07 -2.35
CA ARG A 257 -34.65 -14.51 -3.03
C ARG A 257 -35.81 -14.47 -2.05
N THR A 258 -36.79 -13.63 -2.35
CA THR A 258 -38.02 -13.54 -1.55
C THR A 258 -38.98 -14.67 -1.89
N SER A 259 -39.95 -14.90 -1.00
CA SER A 259 -40.98 -15.94 -1.17
C SER A 259 -41.88 -15.72 -2.39
N ASP A 260 -41.94 -14.49 -2.92
CA ASP A 260 -42.61 -14.13 -4.18
C ASP A 260 -41.68 -14.19 -5.41
N ASP A 261 -40.56 -14.90 -5.29
CA ASP A 261 -39.57 -15.16 -6.35
C ASP A 261 -38.81 -13.95 -6.91
N LYS A 262 -38.95 -12.77 -6.30
CA LYS A 262 -38.08 -11.62 -6.63
C LYS A 262 -36.66 -11.87 -6.14
N LYS A 263 -35.70 -11.41 -6.95
CA LYS A 263 -34.27 -11.57 -6.73
C LYS A 263 -33.64 -10.22 -6.46
N TYR A 264 -32.79 -10.15 -5.44
CA TYR A 264 -32.04 -8.96 -5.07
C TYR A 264 -30.57 -9.32 -4.89
N VAL A 265 -29.69 -8.35 -5.08
CA VAL A 265 -28.25 -8.49 -4.83
C VAL A 265 -27.81 -7.37 -3.90
N CYS A 266 -27.23 -7.76 -2.77
CA CYS A 266 -26.70 -6.86 -1.77
C CYS A 266 -25.18 -6.97 -1.70
N GLU A 267 -24.46 -5.89 -1.95
CA GLU A 267 -22.99 -5.83 -1.94
C GLU A 267 -22.49 -5.28 -0.60
N MET A 268 -21.62 -6.03 0.08
CA MET A 268 -20.81 -5.51 1.19
C MET A 268 -19.34 -5.48 0.76
N ARG A 269 -18.75 -4.28 0.79
CA ARG A 269 -17.37 -4.06 0.35
C ARG A 269 -16.44 -4.08 1.55
N ARG A 270 -15.22 -4.58 1.35
CA ARG A 270 -14.21 -4.61 2.42
C ARG A 270 -13.87 -3.20 2.93
N VAL A 271 -13.81 -2.23 2.03
CA VAL A 271 -13.49 -0.84 2.37
C VAL A 271 -14.49 -0.25 3.38
N ASP A 272 -15.78 -0.56 3.21
CA ASP A 272 -16.85 -0.10 4.12
C ASP A 272 -16.79 -0.82 5.46
N PHE A 273 -16.61 -2.14 5.45
CA PHE A 273 -16.51 -2.93 6.69
C PHE A 273 -15.32 -2.49 7.55
N VAL A 274 -14.17 -2.21 6.92
CA VAL A 274 -13.00 -1.71 7.65
C VAL A 274 -13.24 -0.30 8.21
N GLY A 275 -13.95 0.56 7.46
CA GLY A 275 -14.39 1.87 7.96
C GLY A 275 -15.22 1.75 9.24
N GLU A 276 -16.17 0.81 9.28
CA GLU A 276 -16.98 0.58 10.47
C GLU A 276 -16.17 -0.01 11.64
N LEU A 277 -15.24 -0.94 11.38
CA LEU A 277 -14.36 -1.46 12.43
C LEU A 277 -13.49 -0.38 13.08
N GLN A 278 -13.07 0.63 12.32
CA GLN A 278 -12.32 1.77 12.88
C GLN A 278 -13.18 2.59 13.83
N ARG A 279 -14.47 2.77 13.55
CA ARG A 279 -15.41 3.47 14.44
C ARG A 279 -15.58 2.74 15.78
N VAL A 280 -15.54 1.41 15.77
CA VAL A 280 -15.55 0.59 17.00
C VAL A 280 -14.24 0.78 17.80
N ILE A 281 -13.09 0.81 17.14
CA ILE A 281 -11.80 1.05 17.80
C ILE A 281 -11.72 2.44 18.44
N ASP A 282 -12.29 3.44 17.78
CA ASP A 282 -12.36 4.81 18.31
C ASP A 282 -13.46 4.99 19.39
N GLU A 283 -14.04 3.88 19.87
CA GLU A 283 -15.08 3.82 20.92
C GLU A 283 -16.37 4.60 20.57
N ILE A 284 -16.62 4.85 19.27
CA ILE A 284 -17.79 5.60 18.80
C ILE A 284 -19.04 4.69 18.76
N ILE A 285 -18.85 3.37 18.61
CA ILE A 285 -19.90 2.35 18.45
C ILE A 285 -19.50 1.07 19.22
N ILE A 286 -20.45 0.39 19.85
CA ILE A 286 -20.24 -0.93 20.48
C ILE A 286 -20.28 -2.06 19.44
N GLU A 287 -19.59 -3.18 19.66
CA GLU A 287 -19.47 -4.28 18.67
C GLU A 287 -20.83 -4.82 18.15
N ASP A 288 -21.88 -4.73 18.97
CA ASP A 288 -23.26 -5.16 18.64
C ASP A 288 -24.00 -4.18 17.70
N GLU A 289 -23.44 -3.00 17.42
CA GLU A 289 -24.01 -1.93 16.60
C GLU A 289 -23.29 -1.77 15.24
N LEU A 290 -22.41 -2.71 14.85
CA LEU A 290 -21.78 -2.72 13.53
C LEU A 290 -22.85 -2.77 12.43
N ASP A 291 -22.93 -1.72 11.62
CA ASP A 291 -23.82 -1.61 10.45
C ASP A 291 -22.98 -1.32 9.20
N PRO A 292 -22.27 -2.34 8.66
CA PRO A 292 -21.49 -2.15 7.46
C PRO A 292 -22.42 -1.76 6.34
N PHE A 293 -22.07 -0.67 5.63
CA PHE A 293 -22.85 -0.21 4.49
C PHE A 293 -22.99 -1.35 3.46
N ILE A 294 -24.22 -1.81 3.25
CA ILE A 294 -24.57 -2.82 2.24
C ILE A 294 -25.50 -2.17 1.23
N ASN A 295 -25.11 -2.19 -0.04
CA ASN A 295 -25.93 -1.64 -1.11
C ASN A 295 -26.74 -2.75 -1.78
N CYS A 296 -28.06 -2.69 -1.68
CA CYS A 296 -28.97 -3.68 -2.25
C CYS A 296 -29.65 -3.16 -3.53
N ASN A 297 -29.73 -4.00 -4.56
CA ASN A 297 -30.39 -3.69 -5.83
C ASN A 297 -31.29 -4.84 -6.29
N LEU A 298 -32.37 -4.53 -7.01
CA LEU A 298 -33.19 -5.54 -7.69
C LEU A 298 -32.37 -6.16 -8.83
N LYS A 299 -32.39 -7.50 -8.95
CA LYS A 299 -31.73 -8.19 -10.05
C LYS A 299 -32.68 -8.21 -11.24
N GLU A 300 -32.48 -7.32 -12.21
CA GLU A 300 -33.18 -7.38 -13.49
C GLU A 300 -32.77 -8.66 -14.23
N GLU A 301 -33.75 -9.45 -14.66
CA GLU A 301 -33.48 -10.60 -15.52
C GLU A 301 -33.09 -10.05 -16.90
N ALA A 302 -31.86 -10.34 -17.34
CA ALA A 302 -31.47 -10.06 -18.71
C ALA A 302 -32.44 -10.81 -19.63
N GLU A 303 -33.28 -10.09 -20.35
CA GLU A 303 -34.11 -10.66 -21.41
C GLU A 303 -33.18 -11.34 -22.41
N GLU A 304 -33.22 -12.67 -22.45
CA GLU A 304 -32.69 -13.43 -23.58
C GLU A 304 -33.43 -12.95 -24.83
N GLN A 305 -32.79 -12.09 -25.61
CA GLN A 305 -33.19 -11.88 -27.00
C GLN A 305 -33.02 -13.21 -27.73
N VAL A 306 -34.11 -13.97 -27.79
CA VAL A 306 -34.29 -15.02 -28.78
C VAL A 306 -34.39 -14.31 -30.12
N GLU A 307 -33.25 -14.12 -30.79
CA GLU A 307 -33.24 -13.91 -32.24
C GLU A 307 -33.79 -15.19 -32.87
N SER A 308 -35.10 -15.18 -33.14
CA SER A 308 -35.69 -16.09 -34.10
C SER A 308 -35.13 -15.73 -35.47
N GLU A 309 -34.15 -16.49 -35.95
CA GLU A 309 -33.83 -16.60 -37.38
C GLU A 309 -35.07 -17.16 -38.09
N GLU A 310 -36.00 -16.30 -38.47
CA GLU A 310 -36.94 -16.62 -39.55
C GLU A 310 -36.16 -16.61 -40.88
N SER A 311 -35.87 -17.83 -41.32
CA SER A 311 -35.59 -18.23 -42.68
C SER A 311 -36.37 -17.40 -43.72
N ILE A 312 -35.64 -16.69 -44.58
CA ILE A 312 -36.14 -16.33 -45.91
C ILE A 312 -35.35 -17.19 -46.90
N ASP A 313 -35.97 -18.31 -47.28
CA ASP A 313 -35.63 -19.08 -48.46
C ASP A 313 -36.39 -18.50 -49.67
N SER A 314 -35.65 -18.33 -50.77
CA SER A 314 -36.07 -18.30 -52.18
C SER A 314 -37.20 -17.37 -52.66
N GLU A 315 -36.84 -16.34 -53.44
CA GLU A 315 -36.91 -16.33 -54.93
C GLU A 315 -36.12 -15.16 -55.53
#